data_AF-A0A0C3CY21-F1
#
_entry.id   AF-A0A0C3CY21-F1
#
_cell.length_a   1.000
_cell.length_b   1.000
_cell.length_c   1.000
_cell.angle_alpha   90.00
_cell.angle_beta   90.00
_cell.angle_gamma   90.00
#
_symmetry.space_group_name_H-M   'P 1'
#
loop_
_entity.id
_entity.type
_entity.pdbx_description
1 polymer ?
#
loop_
_entity_poly.entity_id
_entity_poly.type
_entity_poly.pdbx_seq_one_letter_code
_entity_poly.pdbx_strand_id
1 'polypeptide(L)'
;SVHLSPYHHLKNVYIRTDNPNLPAFYFDPLINPISLRGMTAKNIPLVSHEDVIFGPSDADDYDFELPEEVELFLADKSLENDLTAEGIALWWAPDPYNHRSGWM
;
A
#
# COMPACT_ATOMS: atom_id res chain seq x y z
N SER A 1 -36.85 -14.48 24.18
CA SER A 1 -36.58 -13.78 22.91
C SER A 1 -35.39 -14.44 22.24
N VAL A 2 -35.35 -14.49 20.91
CA VAL A 2 -34.19 -14.97 20.16
C VAL A 2 -33.53 -13.78 19.48
N HIS A 3 -32.23 -13.61 19.70
CA HIS A 3 -31.44 -12.55 19.09
C HIS A 3 -30.44 -13.18 18.11
N LEU A 4 -30.43 -12.71 16.86
CA LEU A 4 -29.40 -13.13 15.91
C LEU A 4 -28.09 -12.41 16.23
N SER A 5 -27.01 -13.18 16.24
CA SER A 5 -25.66 -12.64 16.36
C SER A 5 -25.06 -12.35 14.98
N PRO A 6 -24.09 -11.41 14.88
CA PRO A 6 -23.31 -11.23 13.66
C PRO A 6 -22.64 -12.54 13.26
N TYR A 7 -22.80 -12.94 11.99
CA TYR A 7 -22.29 -14.21 11.50
C TYR A 7 -20.78 -14.20 11.25
N HIS A 8 -20.26 -13.09 10.68
CA HIS A 8 -18.86 -13.00 10.31
C HIS A 8 -18.35 -11.56 10.33
N HIS A 9 -17.05 -11.41 10.55
CA HIS A 9 -16.27 -10.20 10.33
C HIS A 9 -15.16 -10.53 9.34
N LEU A 10 -14.73 -9.56 8.53
CA LEU A 10 -13.58 -9.75 7.64
C LEU A 10 -12.36 -10.17 8.47
N LYS A 11 -11.61 -11.16 7.97
CA LYS A 11 -10.42 -11.64 8.67
C LYS A 11 -9.42 -10.50 8.82
N ASN A 12 -9.02 -10.22 10.05
CA ASN A 12 -7.89 -9.35 10.30
C ASN A 12 -6.60 -10.07 9.84
N VAL A 13 -5.84 -9.40 8.97
CA VAL A 13 -4.57 -9.90 8.39
C VAL A 13 -3.38 -9.02 8.79
N TYR A 14 -3.51 -8.30 9.90
CA TYR A 14 -2.42 -7.51 10.46
C TYR A 14 -1.27 -8.40 10.96
N ILE A 15 -0.06 -8.14 10.47
CA ILE A 15 1.18 -8.79 10.90
C ILE A 15 1.92 -7.82 11.81
N ARG A 16 2.17 -8.25 13.05
CA ARG A 16 2.95 -7.50 14.01
C ARG A 16 4.43 -7.83 13.84
N THR A 17 5.26 -6.80 13.67
CA THR A 17 6.71 -6.95 13.74
C THR A 17 7.18 -6.90 15.19
N ASP A 18 8.05 -7.82 15.57
CA ASP A 18 8.74 -7.81 16.86
C ASP A 18 10.21 -7.37 16.72
N ASN A 19 10.69 -7.12 15.49
CA ASN A 19 12.07 -6.71 15.23
C ASN A 19 12.12 -5.22 14.84
N PRO A 20 12.62 -4.34 15.73
CA PRO A 20 12.69 -2.90 15.48
C PRO A 20 13.74 -2.51 14.43
N ASN A 21 14.60 -3.46 13.99
CA ASN A 21 15.60 -3.20 12.97
C ASN A 21 15.05 -3.35 11.54
N LEU A 22 13.82 -3.85 11.38
CA LEU A 22 13.17 -3.94 10.08
C LEU A 22 12.46 -2.62 9.76
N PRO A 23 12.42 -2.20 8.49
CA PRO A 23 11.59 -1.07 8.05
C PRO A 23 10.12 -1.22 8.50
N ALA A 24 9.37 -0.13 8.58
CA ALA A 24 7.94 -0.21 8.87
C ALA A 24 7.17 -0.85 7.70
N PHE A 25 7.59 -0.58 6.47
CA PHE A 25 7.05 -1.21 5.26
C PHE A 25 8.05 -2.21 4.66
N TYR A 26 7.83 -3.50 4.93
CA TYR A 26 8.60 -4.59 4.33
C TYR A 26 7.69 -5.75 3.94
N PHE A 27 8.18 -6.61 3.03
CA PHE A 27 7.47 -7.82 2.66
C PHE A 27 7.76 -8.92 3.69
N ASP A 28 6.80 -9.16 4.58
CA ASP A 28 6.96 -10.16 5.64
C ASP A 28 6.98 -11.59 5.08
N PRO A 29 7.87 -12.48 5.58
CA PRO A 29 7.91 -13.88 5.14
C PRO A 29 6.61 -14.68 5.31
N LEU A 30 5.69 -14.22 6.17
CA LEU A 30 4.35 -14.81 6.32
C LEU A 30 3.43 -14.51 5.14
N ILE A 31 3.75 -13.50 4.32
CA ILE A 31 2.98 -13.15 3.13
C ILE A 31 3.39 -14.07 1.99
N ASN A 32 2.40 -14.71 1.36
CA ASN A 32 2.66 -15.54 0.18
C ASN A 32 3.22 -14.67 -0.96
N PRO A 33 4.29 -15.11 -1.64
CA PRO A 33 4.89 -14.34 -2.72
C PRO A 33 3.89 -14.13 -3.86
N ILE A 34 3.89 -12.92 -4.41
CA ILE A 34 3.02 -12.57 -5.54
C ILE A 34 3.65 -13.12 -6.81
N SER A 35 2.98 -14.07 -7.45
CA SER A 35 3.39 -14.60 -8.74
C SER A 35 2.89 -13.70 -9.86
N LEU A 36 3.79 -13.31 -10.76
CA LEU A 36 3.44 -12.58 -12.00
C LEU A 36 2.92 -13.51 -13.10
N ARG A 37 2.85 -14.83 -12.85
CA ARG A 37 2.46 -15.82 -13.86
C ARG A 37 0.98 -15.65 -14.23
N GLY A 38 0.72 -15.30 -15.49
CA GLY A 38 -0.64 -15.09 -15.99
C GLY A 38 -1.11 -13.64 -15.92
N MET A 39 -0.22 -12.68 -15.62
CA MET A 39 -0.48 -11.25 -15.78
C MET A 39 -0.46 -10.89 -17.28
N THR A 40 -1.42 -11.40 -18.04
CA THR A 40 -1.84 -10.77 -19.29
C THR A 40 -2.91 -9.77 -18.89
N ALA A 41 -2.58 -8.49 -18.97
CA ALA A 41 -3.52 -7.48 -18.55
C ALA A 41 -4.74 -7.51 -19.48
N LYS A 42 -5.86 -8.01 -18.97
CA LYS A 42 -7.08 -8.26 -19.75
C LYS A 42 -7.75 -6.98 -20.28
N ASN A 43 -7.34 -5.83 -19.74
CA ASN A 43 -7.84 -4.49 -20.08
C ASN A 43 -6.75 -3.56 -20.63
N ILE A 44 -5.53 -4.05 -20.84
CA ILE A 44 -4.53 -3.28 -21.59
C ILE A 44 -4.76 -3.68 -23.05
N PRO A 45 -4.95 -2.73 -23.99
CA PRO A 45 -4.88 -3.07 -25.41
C PRO A 45 -3.58 -3.86 -25.64
N LEU A 46 -3.46 -4.65 -26.70
CA LEU A 46 -2.20 -5.34 -27.04
C LEU A 46 -0.98 -4.37 -27.14
N VAL A 47 -1.27 -3.07 -27.16
CA VAL A 47 -0.41 -1.92 -27.04
C VAL A 47 -0.68 -1.27 -25.68
N SER A 48 0.34 -1.10 -24.85
CA SER A 48 0.17 -0.42 -23.56
C SER A 48 -0.34 1.01 -23.77
N HIS A 49 -1.06 1.60 -22.81
CA HIS A 49 -1.53 2.98 -22.95
C HIS A 49 -0.38 3.95 -23.17
N GLU A 50 0.75 3.68 -22.51
CA GLU A 50 2.03 4.36 -22.74
C GLU A 50 2.51 4.18 -24.19
N ASP A 51 2.49 2.98 -24.76
CA ASP A 51 2.89 2.76 -26.16
C ASP A 51 1.97 3.46 -27.18
N VAL A 52 0.70 3.70 -26.84
CA VAL A 52 -0.24 4.46 -27.70
C VAL A 52 0.03 5.97 -27.65
N ILE A 53 0.42 6.49 -26.48
CA ILE A 53 0.65 7.93 -26.28
C ILE A 53 2.07 8.32 -26.66
N PHE A 54 3.05 7.48 -26.33
CA PHE A 54 4.48 7.78 -26.41
C PHE A 54 5.21 6.95 -27.49
N GLY A 55 4.50 6.08 -28.22
CA GLY A 55 5.13 5.14 -29.14
C GLY A 55 5.79 3.97 -28.40
N PRO A 56 6.28 2.94 -29.12
CA PRO A 56 6.93 1.80 -28.49
C PRO A 56 8.07 2.26 -27.59
N SER A 57 8.17 1.70 -26.38
CA SER A 57 9.12 2.12 -25.33
C SER A 57 10.62 2.19 -25.73
N ASP A 58 11.01 1.67 -26.90
CA ASP A 58 12.35 1.72 -27.49
C ASP A 58 12.55 2.85 -28.53
N ALA A 59 11.54 3.68 -28.79
CA ALA A 59 11.64 4.84 -29.67
C ALA A 59 12.01 6.09 -28.85
N ASP A 60 13.15 6.70 -29.17
CA ASP A 60 13.65 7.96 -28.56
C ASP A 60 12.81 9.21 -28.95
N ASP A 61 11.59 9.03 -29.46
CA ASP A 61 10.69 10.12 -29.86
C ASP A 61 9.86 10.58 -28.66
N TYR A 62 10.50 11.30 -27.74
CA TYR A 62 9.86 11.93 -26.57
C TYR A 62 8.94 13.10 -26.99
N ASP A 63 7.78 12.80 -27.57
CA ASP A 63 6.77 13.81 -27.97
C ASP A 63 6.00 14.41 -26.78
N PHE A 64 6.16 13.87 -25.56
CA PHE A 64 5.47 14.31 -24.36
C PHE A 64 6.41 14.39 -23.16
N GLU A 65 6.38 15.53 -22.50
CA GLU A 65 7.11 15.80 -21.26
C GLU A 65 6.14 16.40 -20.24
N LEU A 66 6.32 16.05 -18.96
CA LEU A 66 5.60 16.71 -17.88
C LEU A 66 6.21 18.12 -17.66
N PRO A 67 5.40 19.13 -17.33
CA PRO A 67 5.91 20.45 -16.95
C PRO A 67 6.89 20.35 -15.79
N GLU A 68 7.92 21.21 -15.78
CA GLU A 68 8.99 21.20 -14.76
C GLU A 68 8.45 21.41 -13.33
N GLU A 69 7.30 22.06 -13.19
CA GLU A 69 6.68 22.32 -11.89
C GLU A 69 5.93 21.11 -11.31
N VAL A 70 5.78 20.02 -12.08
CA VAL A 70 5.06 18.83 -11.64
C VAL A 70 6.00 17.89 -10.92
N GLU A 71 5.84 17.85 -9.60
CA GLU A 71 6.56 16.94 -8.72
C GLU A 71 5.60 16.00 -7.97
N LEU A 72 6.15 14.97 -7.34
CA LEU A 72 5.39 14.09 -6.45
C LEU A 72 4.89 14.90 -5.24
N PHE A 73 3.61 14.76 -4.88
CA PHE A 73 2.98 15.55 -3.81
C PHE A 73 3.72 15.56 -2.45
N LEU A 74 4.52 14.54 -2.15
CA LEU A 74 5.27 14.39 -0.91
C LEU A 74 6.74 14.04 -1.15
N ALA A 75 7.34 14.55 -2.25
CA ALA A 75 8.73 14.28 -2.60
C ALA A 75 9.72 14.57 -1.46
N ASP A 76 9.44 15.59 -0.64
CA ASP A 76 10.30 16.02 0.46
C ASP A 76 10.20 15.14 1.72
N LYS A 77 9.23 14.21 1.78
CA LYS A 77 8.98 13.41 2.98
C LYS A 77 9.41 11.96 2.79
N SER A 78 10.13 11.46 3.79
CA SER A 78 10.41 10.03 3.91
C SER A 78 9.13 9.22 4.04
N LEU A 79 9.12 8.02 3.47
CA LEU A 79 7.98 7.10 3.50
C LEU A 79 7.60 6.68 4.93
N GLU A 80 8.60 6.51 5.79
CA GLU A 80 8.46 6.11 7.18
C GLU A 80 9.37 6.94 8.10
N ASN A 81 9.06 6.89 9.39
CA ASN A 81 9.87 7.42 10.48
C ASN A 81 10.00 6.36 11.59
N ASP A 82 10.81 6.66 12.61
CA ASP A 82 11.09 5.74 13.73
C ASP A 82 9.83 5.26 14.48
N LEU A 83 8.72 6.00 14.41
CA LEU A 83 7.46 5.71 15.12
C LEU A 83 6.36 5.15 14.22
N THR A 84 6.63 4.94 12.93
CA THR A 84 5.59 4.55 11.96
C THR A 84 5.05 3.15 12.24
N ALA A 85 5.93 2.19 12.52
CA ALA A 85 5.54 0.82 12.86
C ALA A 85 4.73 0.77 14.17
N GLU A 86 5.15 1.53 15.19
CA GLU A 86 4.45 1.62 16.47
C GLU A 86 3.07 2.28 16.33
N GLY A 87 2.96 3.33 15.52
CA GLY A 87 1.68 3.98 15.22
C GLY A 87 0.68 3.04 14.54
N ILE A 88 1.15 2.23 13.58
CA ILE A 88 0.32 1.19 12.94
C ILE A 88 -0.10 0.12 13.96
N ALA A 89 0.79 -0.26 14.88
CA ALA A 89 0.46 -1.21 15.94
C ALA A 89 -0.63 -0.69 16.89
N LEU A 90 -0.58 0.59 17.26
CA LEU A 90 -1.62 1.24 18.06
C LEU A 90 -2.97 1.30 17.35
N TRP A 91 -2.99 1.43 16.01
CA TRP A 91 -4.24 1.41 15.24
C TRP A 91 -5.03 0.11 15.42
N TRP A 92 -4.33 -1.02 15.57
CA TRP A 92 -4.92 -2.34 15.79
C TRP A 92 -5.05 -2.74 17.26
N ALA A 93 -4.72 -1.84 18.18
CA ALA A 93 -4.85 -2.09 19.61
C ALA A 93 -6.33 -2.16 20.03
N PRO A 94 -6.66 -2.89 21.12
CA PRO A 94 -8.01 -2.86 21.68
C PRO A 94 -8.29 -1.50 22.35
N ASP A 95 -9.57 -1.19 22.53
CA ASP A 95 -10.00 -0.09 23.41
C ASP A 95 -9.41 -0.28 24.83
N PRO A 96 -8.88 0.79 25.47
CA PRO A 96 -8.88 2.20 25.05
C PRO A 96 -7.64 2.64 24.22
N TYR A 97 -6.71 1.73 23.91
CA TYR A 97 -5.37 2.05 23.42
C TYR A 97 -5.32 2.45 21.93
N ASN A 98 -6.37 2.18 21.18
CA ASN A 98 -6.54 2.67 19.80
C ASN A 98 -7.00 4.14 19.73
N HIS A 99 -7.24 4.78 20.87
CA HIS A 99 -7.65 6.18 20.94
C HIS A 99 -6.47 7.08 21.34
N ARG A 100 -6.35 8.24 20.68
CA ARG A 100 -5.35 9.27 21.05
C ARG A 100 -5.71 10.05 22.33
N SER A 101 -6.99 10.05 22.69
CA SER A 101 -7.54 10.84 23.79
C SER A 101 -8.81 10.16 24.28
N GLY A 102 -9.01 10.11 25.60
CA GLY A 102 -10.18 9.52 26.25
C GLY A 102 -10.68 10.37 27.41
N TRP A 103 -11.75 9.91 28.04
CA TRP A 103 -12.30 10.51 29.27
C TRP A 103 -11.74 9.74 30.47
N MET A 104 -11.43 10.44 31.56
CA MET A 104 -11.02 9.83 32.84
C MET A 104 -12.20 9.22 33.58
#